data_AF-A0A8I6SEJ9-F1
#
_entry.id   AF-A0A8I6SEJ9-F1
#
_cell.length_a   1.000
_cell.length_b   1.000
_cell.length_c   1.000
_cell.angle_alpha   90.00
_cell.angle_beta   90.00
_cell.angle_gamma   90.00
#
_symmetry.space_group_name_H-M   'P 1'
#
loop_
_entity.id
_entity.type
_entity.pdbx_description
1 polymer ?
#
loop_
_entity_poly.entity_id
_entity_poly.type
_entity_poly.pdbx_seq_one_letter_code
_entity_poly.pdbx_strand_id
1 'polypeptide(L)'
;MESLLDHYEQQYAVSTADFTAKLAKISHLDRGGQLHLAQELEKQIDELKELLEQMDLEVRELDPLQRAKLRTRIDSYKAELTRLQQEFRMKATINSSNSDGYTSHSESYGELSLREEQKQRLLDSSERIERSSKKLAASYSVLLETEEMGNTVLRDLHSQRETISKSRSRLRETEADLSRSSRLLSAMVARSRQHKFILSVMAFVFLIIVIFSIYYSATRSN
;
A
#
# COMPACT_ATOMS: atom_id res chain seq x y z
N MET A 1 -6.83 3.33 -22.83
CA MET A 1 -7.37 2.17 -22.09
C MET A 1 -6.78 2.32 -20.70
N GLU A 2 -7.52 2.93 -19.77
CA GLU A 2 -7.08 2.98 -18.38
C GLU A 2 -6.88 1.53 -17.90
N SER A 3 -5.77 1.27 -17.23
CA SER A 3 -5.52 -0.06 -16.67
C SER A 3 -6.60 -0.33 -15.61
N LEU A 4 -7.03 -1.58 -15.47
CA LEU A 4 -7.96 -1.98 -14.40
C LEU A 4 -7.43 -1.55 -13.01
N LEU A 5 -6.11 -1.48 -12.86
CA LEU A 5 -5.45 -0.92 -11.69
C LEU A 5 -5.73 0.57 -11.47
N ASP A 6 -5.69 1.41 -12.52
CA ASP A 6 -5.99 2.85 -12.41
C ASP A 6 -7.44 3.06 -11.98
N HIS A 7 -8.35 2.20 -12.45
CA HIS A 7 -9.75 2.22 -12.03
C HIS A 7 -9.91 1.91 -10.53
N TYR A 8 -9.24 0.87 -10.03
CA TYR A 8 -9.26 0.56 -8.61
C TYR A 8 -8.59 1.64 -7.75
N GLU A 9 -7.50 2.25 -8.22
CA GLU A 9 -6.87 3.37 -7.53
C GLU A 9 -7.83 4.57 -7.43
N GLN A 10 -8.55 4.88 -8.50
CA GLN A 10 -9.54 5.95 -8.50
C GLN A 10 -10.71 5.66 -7.56
N GLN A 11 -11.24 4.43 -7.59
CA GLN A 11 -12.29 4.01 -6.66
C GLN A 11 -11.83 4.10 -5.20
N TYR A 12 -10.61 3.63 -4.92
CA TYR A 12 -10.01 3.72 -3.58
C TYR A 12 -9.90 5.18 -3.13
N ALA A 13 -9.38 6.07 -3.97
CA ALA A 13 -9.24 7.49 -3.64
C ALA A 13 -10.58 8.20 -3.37
N VAL A 14 -11.62 7.87 -4.15
CA VAL A 14 -12.96 8.43 -3.92
C VAL A 14 -13.56 7.89 -2.62
N SER A 15 -13.42 6.59 -2.37
CA SER A 15 -13.96 5.95 -1.17
C SER A 15 -13.25 6.42 0.11
N THR A 16 -11.92 6.60 0.11
CA THR A 16 -11.19 7.16 1.26
C THR A 16 -11.56 8.62 1.53
N ALA A 17 -11.81 9.42 0.49
CA ALA A 17 -12.29 10.79 0.64
C ALA A 17 -13.68 10.85 1.27
N ASP A 18 -14.62 10.01 0.81
CA ASP A 18 -15.96 9.91 1.40
C ASP A 18 -15.91 9.40 2.84
N PHE A 19 -15.09 8.37 3.12
CA PHE A 19 -14.84 7.86 4.46
C PHE A 19 -14.35 8.96 5.40
N THR A 20 -13.35 9.74 4.97
CA THR A 20 -12.80 10.86 5.76
C THR A 20 -13.85 11.95 6.01
N ALA A 21 -14.67 12.27 5.01
CA ALA A 21 -15.75 13.24 5.16
C ALA A 21 -16.86 12.77 6.12
N LYS A 22 -17.26 11.49 6.04
CA LYS A 22 -18.21 10.86 6.95
C LYS A 22 -17.63 10.77 8.37
N LEU A 23 -16.35 10.45 8.51
CA LEU A 23 -15.65 10.42 9.78
C LEU A 23 -15.57 11.81 10.45
N ALA A 24 -15.45 12.89 9.67
CA ALA A 24 -15.53 14.25 10.21
C ALA A 24 -16.95 14.59 10.70
N LYS A 25 -17.99 14.06 10.05
CA LYS A 25 -19.40 14.28 10.43
C LYS A 25 -19.82 13.52 11.68
N ILE A 26 -19.21 12.38 11.98
CA ILE A 26 -19.60 11.52 13.11
C ILE A 26 -19.56 12.25 14.47
N SER A 27 -18.75 13.29 14.62
CA SER A 27 -18.69 14.11 15.84
C SER A 27 -19.80 15.13 15.99
N HIS A 28 -20.63 15.34 14.96
CA HIS A 28 -21.67 16.38 14.94
C HIS A 28 -23.10 15.82 14.86
N LEU A 29 -23.29 14.50 14.70
CA LEU A 29 -24.61 13.87 14.61
C LEU A 29 -25.15 13.46 16.00
N ASP A 30 -26.47 13.30 16.10
CA ASP A 30 -27.17 12.73 17.26
C ASP A 30 -26.91 11.20 17.39
N ARG A 31 -27.09 10.61 18.58
CA ARG A 31 -26.70 9.22 18.91
C ARG A 31 -27.22 8.18 17.92
N GLY A 32 -28.48 8.31 17.48
CA GLY A 32 -29.06 7.41 16.47
C GLY A 32 -28.38 7.52 15.11
N GLY A 33 -28.04 8.74 14.69
CA GLY A 33 -27.30 9.01 13.46
C GLY A 33 -25.83 8.60 13.54
N GLN A 34 -25.20 8.73 14.72
CA GLN A 34 -23.84 8.29 14.96
C GLN A 34 -23.70 6.77 14.85
N LEU A 35 -24.63 5.99 15.43
CA LEU A 35 -24.60 4.54 15.35
C LEU A 35 -24.79 4.04 13.91
N HIS A 36 -25.73 4.62 13.17
CA HIS A 36 -25.93 4.29 11.76
C HIS A 36 -24.72 4.66 10.91
N LEU A 37 -24.13 5.84 11.14
CA LEU A 37 -22.92 6.27 10.41
C LEU A 37 -21.70 5.43 10.79
N ALA A 38 -21.59 4.97 12.03
CA ALA A 38 -20.52 4.08 12.47
C ALA A 38 -20.59 2.73 11.76
N GLN A 39 -21.78 2.12 11.65
CA GLN A 39 -21.98 0.88 10.90
C GLN A 39 -21.67 1.05 9.40
N GLU A 40 -22.08 2.18 8.82
CA GLU A 40 -21.75 2.52 7.43
C GLU A 40 -20.23 2.66 7.22
N LEU A 41 -19.53 3.32 8.14
CA LEU A 41 -18.07 3.46 8.10
C LEU A 41 -17.36 2.12 8.27
N GLU A 42 -17.85 1.23 9.14
CA GLU A 42 -17.33 -0.15 9.26
C GLU A 42 -17.46 -0.92 7.95
N LYS A 43 -18.62 -0.83 7.29
CA LYS A 43 -18.81 -1.43 5.97
C LYS A 43 -17.87 -0.84 4.92
N GLN A 44 -17.70 0.48 4.88
CA GLN A 44 -16.77 1.14 3.96
C GLN A 44 -15.31 0.74 4.19
N ILE A 45 -14.91 0.48 5.44
CA ILE A 45 -13.58 -0.07 5.75
C ILE A 45 -13.39 -1.43 5.06
N ASP A 46 -14.40 -2.29 5.08
CA ASP A 46 -14.31 -3.60 4.44
C ASP A 46 -14.30 -3.50 2.91
N GLU A 47 -15.08 -2.58 2.32
CA GLU A 47 -15.02 -2.26 0.88
C GLU A 47 -13.63 -1.74 0.47
N LEU A 48 -12.99 -0.89 1.29
CA LEU A 48 -11.63 -0.41 1.06
C LEU A 48 -10.58 -1.53 1.15
N LYS A 49 -10.77 -2.52 2.03
CA LYS A 49 -9.90 -3.71 2.09
C LYS A 49 -10.05 -4.55 0.84
N GLU A 50 -11.27 -4.79 0.37
CA GLU A 50 -11.53 -5.56 -0.85
C GLU A 50 -10.86 -4.89 -2.07
N LEU A 51 -10.97 -3.56 -2.20
CA LEU A 51 -10.27 -2.82 -3.25
C LEU A 51 -8.74 -2.97 -3.17
N LEU A 52 -8.16 -2.97 -1.96
CA LEU A 52 -6.73 -3.22 -1.78
C LEU A 52 -6.32 -4.65 -2.16
N GLU A 53 -7.17 -5.64 -1.89
CA GLU A 53 -6.93 -7.02 -2.31
C GLU A 53 -7.01 -7.15 -3.83
N GLN A 54 -8.00 -6.52 -4.47
CA GLN A 54 -8.12 -6.50 -5.94
C GLN A 54 -6.91 -5.84 -6.60
N MET A 55 -6.42 -4.72 -6.05
CA MET A 55 -5.17 -4.09 -6.50
C MET A 55 -3.95 -5.00 -6.33
N ASP A 56 -3.85 -5.75 -5.22
CA ASP A 56 -2.74 -6.70 -4.98
C ASP A 56 -2.76 -7.86 -5.99
N LEU A 57 -3.95 -8.35 -6.37
CA LEU A 57 -4.13 -9.36 -7.40
C LEU A 57 -3.68 -8.85 -8.76
N GLU A 58 -4.14 -7.66 -9.17
CA GLU A 58 -3.78 -7.06 -10.46
C GLU A 58 -2.27 -6.82 -10.58
N VAL A 59 -1.63 -6.33 -9.51
CA VAL A 59 -0.18 -6.10 -9.48
C VAL A 59 0.63 -7.39 -9.56
N ARG A 60 0.08 -8.55 -9.18
CA ARG A 60 0.75 -9.85 -9.34
C ARG A 60 0.86 -10.27 -10.81
N GLU A 61 -0.09 -9.87 -11.65
CA GLU A 61 -0.14 -10.22 -13.07
C GLU A 61 0.84 -9.39 -13.93
N LEU A 62 1.38 -8.29 -13.39
CA LEU A 62 2.30 -7.39 -14.08
C LEU A 62 3.76 -7.87 -14.10
N ASP A 63 4.52 -7.32 -15.06
CA ASP A 63 5.95 -7.57 -15.23
C ASP A 63 6.77 -7.21 -13.96
N PRO A 64 7.82 -7.99 -13.60
CA PRO A 64 8.60 -7.75 -12.38
C PRO A 64 9.16 -6.33 -12.23
N LEU A 65 9.46 -5.64 -13.33
CA LEU A 65 10.04 -4.30 -13.30
C LEU A 65 9.01 -3.24 -12.87
N GLN A 66 7.76 -3.38 -13.30
CA GLN A 66 6.66 -2.45 -12.97
C GLN A 66 6.05 -2.75 -11.59
N ARG A 67 6.04 -4.02 -11.21
CA ARG A 67 5.51 -4.52 -9.93
C ARG A 67 6.16 -3.90 -8.71
N ALA A 68 7.48 -3.64 -8.73
CA ALA A 68 8.18 -3.10 -7.57
C ALA A 68 7.68 -1.69 -7.16
N LYS A 69 7.41 -0.82 -8.13
CA LYS A 69 6.90 0.54 -7.87
C LYS A 69 5.46 0.52 -7.38
N LEU A 70 4.61 -0.28 -8.02
CA LEU A 70 3.19 -0.38 -7.69
C LEU A 70 2.96 -1.03 -6.33
N ARG A 71 3.79 -2.02 -5.96
CA ARG A 71 3.70 -2.65 -4.64
C ARG A 71 3.98 -1.68 -3.50
N THR A 72 5.02 -0.85 -3.61
CA THR A 72 5.26 0.22 -2.62
C THR A 72 4.08 1.18 -2.49
N ARG A 73 3.35 1.43 -3.58
CA ARG A 73 2.16 2.28 -3.57
C ARG A 73 0.98 1.60 -2.86
N ILE A 74 0.70 0.33 -3.15
CA ILE A 74 -0.30 -0.47 -2.42
C ILE A 74 0.04 -0.54 -0.92
N ASP A 75 1.31 -0.72 -0.57
CA ASP A 75 1.75 -0.76 0.82
C ASP A 75 1.50 0.59 1.53
N SER A 76 1.65 1.72 0.83
CA SER A 76 1.28 3.04 1.37
C SER A 76 -0.22 3.18 1.60
N TYR A 77 -1.07 2.65 0.71
CA TYR A 77 -2.52 2.66 0.88
C TYR A 77 -2.96 1.76 2.05
N LYS A 78 -2.32 0.60 2.25
CA LYS A 78 -2.57 -0.25 3.42
C LYS A 78 -2.25 0.47 4.74
N ALA A 79 -1.13 1.20 4.78
CA ALA A 79 -0.78 2.01 5.94
C ALA A 79 -1.78 3.16 6.18
N GLU A 80 -2.24 3.81 5.12
CA GLU A 80 -3.27 4.86 5.20
C GLU A 80 -4.60 4.32 5.72
N LEU A 81 -5.08 3.17 5.21
CA LEU A 81 -6.30 2.53 5.68
C LEU A 81 -6.21 2.19 7.18
N THR A 82 -5.06 1.69 7.62
CA THR A 82 -4.81 1.38 9.03
C THR A 82 -4.92 2.64 9.90
N ARG A 83 -4.35 3.76 9.44
CA ARG A 83 -4.48 5.05 10.12
C ARG A 83 -5.94 5.52 10.19
N LEU A 84 -6.69 5.40 9.09
CA LEU A 84 -8.11 5.75 9.03
C LEU A 84 -8.97 4.89 9.98
N GLN A 85 -8.69 3.58 10.06
CA GLN A 85 -9.35 2.69 11.03
C GLN A 85 -9.08 3.10 12.48
N GLN A 86 -7.84 3.48 12.78
CA GLN A 86 -7.45 3.96 14.10
C GLN A 86 -8.18 5.27 14.45
N GLU A 87 -8.20 6.25 13.54
CA GLU A 87 -8.93 7.50 13.73
C GLU A 87 -10.43 7.28 13.94
N PHE A 88 -11.02 6.33 13.20
CA PHE A 88 -12.42 5.90 13.38
C PHE A 88 -12.67 5.34 14.78
N ARG A 89 -11.86 4.39 15.25
CA ARG A 89 -12.01 3.78 16.58
C ARG A 89 -11.86 4.81 17.70
N MET A 90 -10.92 5.75 17.59
CA MET A 90 -10.77 6.83 18.56
C MET A 90 -12.00 7.74 18.59
N LYS A 91 -12.52 8.16 17.43
CA LYS A 91 -13.70 9.04 17.36
C LYS A 91 -14.98 8.34 17.80
N ALA A 92 -15.16 7.06 17.47
CA ALA A 92 -16.32 6.28 17.89
C ALA A 92 -16.38 6.10 19.42
N THR A 93 -15.23 5.88 20.07
CA THR A 93 -15.14 5.75 21.54
C THR A 93 -15.29 7.10 22.27
N ILE A 94 -14.74 8.19 21.72
CA ILE A 94 -14.85 9.53 22.30
C ILE A 94 -16.30 10.07 22.20
N ASN A 95 -16.98 9.88 21.08
CA ASN A 95 -18.31 10.47 20.87
C ASN A 95 -19.45 9.76 21.62
N SER A 96 -19.31 8.45 21.89
CA SER A 96 -20.20 7.74 22.82
C SER A 96 -20.21 8.34 24.23
N SER A 97 -19.25 9.22 24.55
CA SER A 97 -19.02 9.77 25.88
C SER A 97 -19.45 11.23 26.06
N ASN A 98 -19.84 11.97 25.01
CA ASN A 98 -19.90 13.43 25.05
C ASN A 98 -21.29 14.07 25.30
N SER A 99 -22.38 13.31 25.46
CA SER A 99 -23.74 13.89 25.37
C SER A 99 -24.75 13.51 26.48
N ASP A 100 -24.35 12.97 27.63
CA ASP A 100 -25.30 12.76 28.76
C ASP A 100 -25.07 13.75 29.93
N GLY A 101 -24.37 14.86 29.68
CA GLY A 101 -23.95 15.82 30.71
C GLY A 101 -24.85 17.04 30.92
N TYR A 102 -25.91 17.24 30.13
CA TYR A 102 -26.77 18.42 30.26
C TYR A 102 -28.24 18.05 30.05
N THR A 103 -28.95 17.76 31.14
CA THR A 103 -30.40 17.91 31.19
C THR A 103 -30.79 18.51 32.54
N SER A 104 -30.96 19.83 32.49
CA SER A 104 -31.93 20.65 33.22
C SER A 104 -32.12 20.42 34.72
N HIS A 105 -31.38 21.18 35.53
CA HIS A 105 -31.75 21.48 36.91
C HIS A 105 -32.96 22.45 36.86
N SER A 106 -34.19 21.95 36.99
CA SER A 106 -35.34 22.81 37.27
C SER A 106 -35.43 23.02 38.77
N GLU A 107 -35.12 24.24 39.21
CA GLU A 107 -35.34 24.70 40.57
C GLU A 107 -36.83 24.58 40.95
N SER A 108 -37.14 23.77 41.96
CA SER A 108 -38.42 23.85 42.67
C SER A 108 -38.20 23.56 44.17
N TYR A 109 -38.56 24.58 44.95
CA TYR A 109 -38.42 24.79 46.39
C TYR A 109 -38.68 23.59 47.33
N GLY A 110 -37.91 23.52 48.42
CA GLY A 110 -38.24 22.71 49.60
C GLY A 110 -37.11 22.59 50.62
N GLU A 111 -37.15 23.40 51.67
CA GLU A 111 -36.15 23.65 52.73
C GLU A 111 -35.84 22.46 53.70
N LEU A 112 -36.03 21.20 53.27
CA LEU A 112 -35.77 20.00 54.08
C LEU A 112 -34.61 19.11 53.58
N SER A 113 -33.90 19.50 52.51
CA SER A 113 -33.11 18.58 51.69
C SER A 113 -31.58 18.63 51.83
N LEU A 114 -30.97 19.49 52.66
CA LEU A 114 -29.50 19.67 52.67
C LEU A 114 -28.67 18.37 52.85
N ARG A 115 -29.20 17.40 53.61
CA ARG A 115 -28.53 16.11 53.87
C ARG A 115 -28.83 15.05 52.80
N GLU A 116 -30.02 15.09 52.20
CA GLU A 116 -30.39 14.28 51.04
C GLU A 116 -29.58 14.73 49.81
N GLU A 117 -29.45 16.04 49.62
CA GLU A 117 -28.73 16.68 48.50
C GLU A 117 -27.23 16.37 48.54
N GLN A 118 -26.59 16.40 49.72
CA GLN A 118 -25.19 15.97 49.87
C GLN A 118 -25.00 14.49 49.53
N LYS A 119 -25.93 13.62 49.95
CA LYS A 119 -25.88 12.19 49.63
C LYS A 119 -26.08 11.96 48.13
N GLN A 120 -26.99 12.69 47.50
CA GLN A 120 -27.23 12.63 46.05
C GLN A 120 -26.00 13.10 45.26
N ARG A 121 -25.35 14.19 45.70
CA ARG A 121 -24.09 14.69 45.10
C ARG A 121 -22.94 13.68 45.23
N LEU A 122 -22.84 12.97 46.35
CA LEU A 122 -21.81 11.94 46.54
C LEU A 122 -22.08 10.70 45.69
N LEU A 123 -23.34 10.27 45.57
CA LEU A 123 -23.74 9.17 44.70
C LEU A 123 -23.47 9.50 43.23
N ASP A 124 -23.85 10.69 42.79
CA ASP A 124 -23.61 11.17 41.43
C ASP A 124 -22.10 11.29 41.14
N SER A 125 -21.32 11.78 42.11
CA SER A 125 -19.86 11.80 41.99
C SER A 125 -19.25 10.39 41.95
N SER A 126 -19.77 9.44 42.72
CA SER A 126 -19.30 8.05 42.74
C SER A 126 -19.63 7.35 41.43
N GLU A 127 -20.84 7.54 40.92
CA GLU A 127 -21.27 7.02 39.63
C GLU A 127 -20.43 7.61 38.48
N ARG A 128 -20.12 8.91 38.55
CA ARG A 128 -19.23 9.57 37.58
C ARG A 128 -17.82 8.99 37.62
N ILE A 129 -17.29 8.69 38.79
CA ILE A 129 -15.97 8.05 38.95
C ILE A 129 -15.99 6.63 38.39
N GLU A 130 -17.00 5.82 38.71
CA GLU A 130 -17.11 4.46 38.21
C GLU A 130 -17.21 4.42 36.68
N ARG A 131 -18.02 5.30 36.09
CA ARG A 131 -18.14 5.45 34.64
C ARG A 131 -16.83 5.91 33.99
N SER A 132 -16.13 6.86 34.61
CA SER A 132 -14.82 7.34 34.14
C SER A 132 -13.75 6.24 34.21
N SER A 133 -13.79 5.40 35.25
CA SER A 133 -12.92 4.24 35.41
C SER A 133 -13.16 3.19 34.32
N LYS A 134 -14.43 2.84 34.06
CA LYS A 134 -14.80 1.94 32.95
C LYS A 134 -14.36 2.50 31.58
N LYS A 135 -14.48 3.82 31.37
CA LYS A 135 -14.00 4.50 30.16
C LYS A 135 -12.48 4.40 30.00
N LEU A 136 -11.73 4.65 31.08
CA LEU A 136 -10.27 4.53 31.06
C LEU A 136 -9.84 3.10 30.72
N ALA A 137 -10.50 2.09 31.29
CA ALA A 137 -10.22 0.70 30.97
C ALA A 137 -10.48 0.36 29.50
N ALA A 138 -11.61 0.80 28.94
CA ALA A 138 -11.93 0.60 27.51
C ALA A 138 -10.94 1.33 26.59
N SER A 139 -10.62 2.58 26.91
CA SER A 139 -9.66 3.39 26.14
C SER A 139 -8.26 2.77 26.19
N TYR A 140 -7.84 2.27 27.34
CA TYR A 140 -6.57 1.58 27.51
C TYR A 140 -6.48 0.31 26.66
N SER A 141 -7.54 -0.50 26.61
CA SER A 141 -7.60 -1.69 25.74
C SER A 141 -7.44 -1.31 24.26
N VAL A 142 -8.12 -0.25 23.81
CA VAL A 142 -8.04 0.22 22.42
C VAL A 142 -6.65 0.77 22.11
N LEU A 143 -6.01 1.47 23.06
CA LEU A 143 -4.63 1.95 22.90
C LEU A 143 -3.63 0.81 22.78
N LEU A 144 -3.78 -0.26 23.57
CA LEU A 144 -2.91 -1.44 23.47
C LEU A 144 -3.05 -2.15 22.12
N GLU A 145 -4.28 -2.37 21.65
CA GLU A 145 -4.53 -2.96 20.32
C GLU A 145 -3.94 -2.08 19.20
N THR A 146 -4.05 -0.76 19.38
CA THR A 146 -3.48 0.22 18.46
C THR A 146 -1.94 0.21 18.47
N GLU A 147 -1.32 0.05 19.65
CA GLU A 147 0.13 -0.09 19.79
C GLU A 147 0.63 -1.37 19.09
N GLU A 148 -0.06 -2.49 19.30
CA GLU A 148 0.25 -3.77 18.66
C GLU A 148 0.13 -3.70 17.14
N MET A 149 -0.95 -3.08 16.63
CA MET A 149 -1.15 -2.88 15.20
C MET A 149 -0.07 -1.94 14.62
N GLY A 150 0.25 -0.84 15.31
CA GLY A 150 1.32 0.07 14.90
C GLY A 150 2.70 -0.60 14.85
N ASN A 151 3.00 -1.45 15.83
CA ASN A 151 4.24 -2.24 15.87
C ASN A 151 4.29 -3.25 14.70
N THR A 152 3.16 -3.90 14.40
CA THR A 152 3.05 -4.80 13.24
C THR A 152 3.32 -4.06 11.94
N VAL A 153 2.74 -2.86 11.75
CA VAL A 153 3.00 -2.02 10.56
C VAL A 153 4.47 -1.63 10.46
N LEU A 154 5.10 -1.20 11.57
CA LEU A 154 6.51 -0.85 11.58
C LEU A 154 7.40 -2.05 11.21
N ARG A 155 7.05 -3.24 11.71
CA ARG A 155 7.75 -4.49 11.39
C ARG A 155 7.61 -4.83 9.91
N ASP A 156 6.42 -4.69 9.34
CA ASP A 156 6.15 -4.97 7.94
C ASP A 156 6.89 -3.98 7.03
N LEU A 157 6.87 -2.69 7.34
CA LEU A 157 7.63 -1.66 6.63
C LEU A 157 9.15 -1.91 6.71
N HIS A 158 9.65 -2.36 7.86
CA HIS A 158 11.06 -2.72 8.02
C HIS A 158 11.44 -3.91 7.13
N SER A 159 10.62 -4.97 7.14
CA SER A 159 10.80 -6.15 6.29
C SER A 159 10.72 -5.80 4.79
N GLN A 160 9.79 -4.92 4.41
CA GLN A 160 9.68 -4.41 3.05
C GLN A 160 10.93 -3.63 2.64
N ARG A 161 11.44 -2.74 3.50
CA ARG A 161 12.70 -2.00 3.25
C ARG A 161 13.87 -2.95 3.02
N GLU A 162 13.99 -3.99 3.85
CA GLU A 162 15.04 -5.00 3.72
C GLU A 162 14.91 -5.76 2.40
N THR A 163 13.70 -6.16 2.01
CA THR A 163 13.41 -6.86 0.75
C THR A 163 13.75 -6.00 -0.47
N ILE A 164 13.37 -4.71 -0.45
CA ILE A 164 13.72 -3.75 -1.52
C ILE A 164 15.23 -3.56 -1.59
N SER A 165 15.91 -3.44 -0.43
CA SER A 165 17.37 -3.32 -0.37
C SER A 165 18.07 -4.53 -0.98
N LYS A 166 17.66 -5.75 -0.60
CA LYS A 166 18.18 -7.01 -1.15
C LYS A 166 17.95 -7.10 -2.66
N SER A 167 16.76 -6.71 -3.14
CA SER A 167 16.42 -6.72 -4.56
C SER A 167 17.28 -5.72 -5.36
N ARG A 168 17.50 -4.51 -4.83
CA ARG A 168 18.40 -3.52 -5.44
C ARG A 168 19.86 -3.98 -5.47
N SER A 169 20.32 -4.64 -4.42
CA SER A 169 21.67 -5.22 -4.38
C SER A 169 21.83 -6.29 -5.47
N ARG A 170 20.87 -7.22 -5.59
CA ARG A 170 20.87 -8.27 -6.63
C ARG A 170 20.82 -7.69 -8.04
N LEU A 171 20.06 -6.62 -8.26
CA LEU A 171 20.01 -5.94 -9.55
C LEU A 171 21.35 -5.31 -9.92
N ARG A 172 22.04 -4.63 -8.99
CA ARG A 172 23.38 -4.08 -9.22
C ARG A 172 24.41 -5.18 -9.53
N GLU A 173 24.32 -6.31 -8.84
CA GLU A 173 25.20 -7.45 -9.06
C GLU A 173 24.96 -8.08 -10.44
N THR A 174 23.69 -8.26 -10.81
CA THR A 174 23.28 -8.75 -12.14
C THR A 174 23.72 -7.78 -13.26
N GLU A 175 23.63 -6.46 -13.05
CA GLU A 175 24.10 -5.46 -14.02
C GLU A 175 25.63 -5.53 -14.22
N ALA A 176 26.39 -5.77 -13.15
CA ALA A 176 27.83 -5.99 -13.23
C ALA A 176 28.18 -7.26 -14.02
N ASP A 177 27.45 -8.36 -13.79
CA ASP A 177 27.62 -9.62 -14.51
C ASP A 177 27.17 -9.54 -15.97
N LEU A 178 26.12 -8.76 -16.26
CA LEU A 178 25.66 -8.48 -17.62
C LEU A 178 26.70 -7.65 -18.38
N SER A 179 27.36 -6.68 -17.74
CA SER A 179 28.46 -5.91 -18.32
C SER A 179 29.66 -6.79 -18.68
N ARG A 180 30.03 -7.74 -17.80
CA ARG A 180 31.09 -8.72 -18.08
C ARG A 180 30.70 -9.66 -19.22
N SER A 181 29.48 -10.17 -19.20
CA SER A 181 28.95 -11.07 -20.23
C SER A 181 28.83 -10.38 -21.60
N SER A 182 28.41 -9.12 -21.62
CA SER A 182 28.33 -8.28 -22.82
C SER A 182 29.71 -8.05 -23.47
N ARG A 183 30.76 -7.86 -22.65
CA ARG A 183 32.15 -7.77 -23.14
C ARG A 183 32.63 -9.08 -23.77
N LEU A 184 32.34 -10.22 -23.12
CA LEU A 184 32.69 -11.55 -23.66
C LEU A 184 31.93 -11.85 -24.97
N LEU A 185 30.62 -11.56 -24.99
CA LEU A 185 29.80 -11.71 -26.20
C LEU A 185 30.27 -10.80 -27.33
N SER A 186 30.59 -9.54 -27.05
CA SER A 186 31.13 -8.61 -28.05
C SER A 186 32.44 -9.13 -28.64
N ALA A 187 33.32 -9.72 -27.83
CA ALA A 187 34.55 -10.36 -28.30
C ALA A 187 34.29 -11.63 -29.13
N MET A 188 33.26 -12.41 -28.81
CA MET A 188 32.84 -13.56 -29.64
C MET A 188 32.23 -13.11 -30.97
N VAL A 189 31.39 -12.08 -30.97
CA VAL A 189 30.76 -11.51 -32.18
C VAL A 189 31.81 -10.90 -33.12
N ALA A 190 32.80 -10.18 -32.59
CA ALA A 190 33.90 -9.64 -33.37
C ALA A 190 34.72 -10.76 -34.05
N ARG A 191 35.08 -11.82 -33.30
CA ARG A 191 35.77 -13.00 -33.85
C ARG A 191 34.93 -13.69 -34.93
N SER A 192 33.63 -13.87 -34.70
CA SER A 192 32.71 -14.45 -35.69
C SER A 192 32.69 -13.66 -37.00
N ARG A 193 32.69 -12.31 -36.93
CA ARG A 193 32.72 -11.44 -38.10
C ARG A 193 34.03 -11.57 -38.88
N GLN A 194 35.17 -11.68 -38.18
CA GLN A 194 36.47 -11.92 -38.82
C GLN A 194 36.49 -13.25 -39.58
N HIS A 195 35.99 -14.33 -38.98
CA HIS A 195 35.90 -15.63 -39.65
C HIS A 195 35.03 -15.57 -40.91
N LYS A 196 33.88 -14.88 -40.86
CA LYS A 196 33.01 -14.69 -42.04
C LYS A 196 33.70 -13.89 -43.15
N PHE A 197 34.47 -12.86 -42.80
CA PHE A 197 35.23 -12.07 -43.78
C PHE A 197 36.31 -12.89 -44.47
N ILE A 198 37.11 -13.65 -43.70
CA ILE A 198 38.16 -14.53 -44.24
C ILE A 198 37.56 -15.57 -45.20
N LEU A 199 36.43 -16.19 -44.82
CA LEU A 199 35.73 -17.15 -45.67
C LEU A 199 35.28 -16.51 -47.00
N SER A 200 34.76 -15.29 -46.96
CA SER A 200 34.33 -14.57 -48.16
C SER A 200 35.49 -14.21 -49.09
N VAL A 201 36.63 -13.79 -48.54
CA VAL A 201 37.83 -13.49 -49.34
C VAL A 201 38.36 -14.75 -50.01
N MET A 202 38.43 -15.87 -49.28
CA MET A 202 38.89 -17.14 -49.81
C MET A 202 38.01 -17.62 -50.97
N ALA A 203 36.67 -17.53 -50.83
CA ALA A 203 35.74 -17.87 -51.89
C ALA A 203 35.92 -16.99 -53.15
N PHE A 204 36.18 -15.70 -52.98
CA PHE A 204 36.44 -14.77 -54.08
C PHE A 204 37.74 -15.10 -54.84
N VAL A 205 38.81 -15.43 -54.11
CA VAL A 205 40.08 -15.86 -54.73
C VAL A 205 39.89 -17.14 -55.54
N PHE A 206 39.17 -18.14 -55.00
CA PHE A 206 38.84 -19.36 -55.75
C PHE A 206 38.07 -19.05 -57.04
N LEU A 207 37.11 -18.13 -56.99
CA LEU A 207 36.33 -17.72 -58.16
C LEU A 207 37.21 -17.07 -59.24
N ILE A 208 38.15 -16.20 -58.86
CA ILE A 208 39.12 -15.61 -59.80
C ILE A 208 39.96 -16.71 -60.47
N ILE A 209 40.47 -17.67 -59.70
CA ILE A 209 41.28 -18.78 -60.24
C ILE A 209 40.48 -19.59 -61.26
N VAL A 210 39.20 -19.90 -60.97
CA VAL A 210 38.32 -20.63 -61.89
C VAL A 210 38.11 -19.83 -63.19
N ILE A 211 37.80 -18.54 -63.09
CA ILE A 211 37.64 -17.67 -64.27
C ILE A 211 38.92 -17.62 -65.11
N PHE A 212 40.07 -17.45 -64.46
CA PHE A 212 41.36 -17.37 -65.14
C PHE A 212 41.72 -18.69 -65.84
N SER A 213 41.44 -19.83 -65.20
CA SER A 213 41.63 -21.15 -65.78
C SER A 213 40.76 -21.36 -67.02
N ILE A 214 39.47 -20.98 -66.96
CA ILE A 214 38.56 -21.05 -68.12
C ILE A 214 39.05 -20.14 -69.25
N TYR A 215 39.46 -18.91 -68.94
CA TYR A 215 39.97 -17.97 -69.94
C TYR A 215 41.22 -18.51 -70.66
N TYR A 216 42.17 -19.07 -69.90
CA TYR A 216 43.38 -19.65 -70.47
C TYR A 216 43.08 -20.91 -71.30
N SER A 217 42.17 -21.76 -70.82
CA SER A 217 41.71 -22.95 -71.55
C SER A 217 41.03 -22.58 -72.88
N ALA A 218 40.12 -21.60 -72.87
CA ALA A 218 39.42 -21.13 -74.07
C ALA A 218 40.37 -20.46 -75.07
N THR A 219 41.34 -19.68 -74.59
CA THR A 219 42.33 -19.02 -75.45
C THR A 219 43.33 -20.02 -76.05
N ARG A 220 43.63 -21.12 -75.36
CA ARG A 220 44.50 -22.20 -75.88
C ARG A 220 43.77 -23.17 -76.82
N SER A 221 42.44 -23.21 -76.75
CA SER A 221 41.60 -24.08 -77.60
C SER A 221 41.18 -23.44 -78.92
N ASN A 222 41.41 -22.14 -79.11
CA ASN A 222 41.31 -21.44 -80.41
C ASN A 222 42.70 -21.34 -81.05
#